data_AF-A0A3S5FB82-F1
#
_entry.id   AF-A0A3S5FB82-F1
#
_cell.length_a   1.000
_cell.length_b   1.000
_cell.length_c   1.000
_cell.angle_alpha   90.00
_cell.angle_beta   90.00
_cell.angle_gamma   90.00
#
_symmetry.space_group_name_H-M   'P 1'
#
loop_
_entity.id
_entity.type
_entity.pdbx_description
1 polymer ?
#
loop_
_entity_poly.entity_id
_entity_poly.type
_entity_poly.pdbx_seq_one_letter_code
_entity_poly.pdbx_strand_id
1 'polypeptide(L)'
;MKTYEIVVKKDRKYGLEKSPYVMGRIIGILEGSGADVIKQTFRISEGSPMRVCITANDEQLNRVKTAITKSYPFMIDIVKC
;
A
#
# COMPACT_ATOMS: atom_id res chain seq x y z
N MET A 1 -6.97 17.36 4.15
CA MET A 1 -6.41 16.00 4.00
C MET A 1 -7.53 15.07 3.59
N LYS A 2 -7.24 13.98 2.87
CA LYS A 2 -8.23 13.00 2.39
C LYS A 2 -7.82 11.61 2.83
N THR A 3 -8.80 10.74 3.02
CA THR A 3 -8.55 9.34 3.37
C THR A 3 -8.52 8.49 2.11
N TYR A 4 -7.53 7.61 2.03
CA TYR A 4 -7.32 6.69 0.92
C TYR A 4 -7.15 5.28 1.46
N GLU A 5 -7.71 4.31 0.73
CA GLU A 5 -7.46 2.90 0.95
C GLU A 5 -6.47 2.41 -0.11
N ILE A 6 -5.32 1.93 0.33
CA ILE A 6 -4.32 1.28 -0.52
C ILE A 6 -4.58 -0.22 -0.45
N VAL A 7 -4.99 -0.81 -1.57
CA VAL A 7 -5.26 -2.24 -1.70
C VAL A 7 -4.04 -2.89 -2.33
N VAL A 8 -3.34 -3.72 -1.57
CA VAL A 8 -2.19 -4.48 -2.03
C VAL A 8 -2.67 -5.82 -2.59
N LYS A 9 -2.58 -5.96 -3.91
CA LYS A 9 -2.94 -7.14 -4.68
C LYS A 9 -1.84 -8.21 -4.62
N LYS A 10 -2.29 -9.45 -4.81
CA LYS A 10 -1.44 -10.63 -4.98
C LYS A 10 -0.65 -10.51 -6.28
N ASP A 11 0.68 -10.50 -6.17
CA ASP A 11 1.51 -10.53 -7.36
C ASP A 11 1.62 -11.95 -7.92
N ARG A 12 1.14 -12.16 -9.15
CA ARG A 12 1.15 -13.45 -9.82
C ARG A 12 2.54 -13.84 -10.36
N LYS A 13 3.47 -12.87 -10.51
CA LYS A 13 4.76 -13.07 -11.18
C LYS A 13 5.88 -13.50 -10.23
N TYR A 14 5.88 -12.97 -9.02
CA TYR A 14 6.93 -13.15 -8.02
C TYR A 14 6.52 -14.07 -6.87
N GLY A 15 5.29 -14.61 -6.88
CA GLY A 15 4.81 -15.49 -5.80
C GLY A 15 4.83 -14.81 -4.44
N LEU A 16 4.77 -13.47 -4.40
CA LEU A 16 4.81 -12.64 -3.19
C LEU A 16 3.48 -12.69 -2.43
N GLU A 17 2.86 -13.86 -2.41
CA GLU A 17 1.59 -14.14 -1.73
C GLU A 17 1.70 -13.95 -0.22
N LYS A 18 2.92 -13.96 0.33
CA LYS A 18 3.18 -14.05 1.77
C LYS A 18 4.52 -13.46 2.20
N SER A 19 5.03 -12.39 1.58
CA SER A 19 6.29 -11.81 2.07
C SER A 19 6.04 -10.64 3.01
N PRO A 20 6.17 -10.84 4.36
CA PRO A 20 6.24 -9.74 5.34
C PRO A 20 7.18 -8.62 4.91
N TYR A 21 8.18 -8.93 4.08
CA TYR A 21 9.13 -7.97 3.55
C TYR A 21 8.49 -6.93 2.63
N VAL A 22 7.58 -7.32 1.73
CA VAL A 22 6.87 -6.37 0.85
C VAL A 22 5.92 -5.52 1.68
N MET A 23 5.28 -6.13 2.68
CA MET A 23 4.41 -5.40 3.62
C MET A 23 5.20 -4.35 4.39
N GLY A 24 6.35 -4.74 4.98
CA GLY A 24 7.23 -3.83 5.70
C GLY A 24 7.79 -2.71 4.80
N ARG A 25 8.09 -3.02 3.54
CA ARG A 25 8.49 -2.02 2.53
C ARG A 25 7.38 -1.00 2.25
N ILE A 26 6.14 -1.46 2.06
CA ILE A 26 5.00 -0.56 1.81
C ILE A 26 4.76 0.31 3.04
N ILE A 27 4.75 -0.26 4.25
CA ILE A 27 4.60 0.51 5.50
C ILE A 27 5.73 1.54 5.64
N GLY A 28 6.98 1.15 5.42
CA GLY A 28 8.12 2.09 5.49
C GLY A 28 8.04 3.22 4.47
N ILE A 29 7.49 2.97 3.27
CA ILE A 29 7.22 4.02 2.28
C ILE A 29 6.12 4.98 2.79
N LEU A 30 5.07 4.45 3.44
CA LEU A 30 3.99 5.26 3.99
C LEU A 30 4.47 6.14 5.14
N GLU A 31 5.21 5.55 6.10
CA GLU A 31 5.82 6.29 7.21
C GLU A 31 6.79 7.37 6.70
N GLY A 32 7.65 7.04 5.73
CA GLY A 32 8.57 7.99 5.11
C GLY A 32 7.90 9.09 4.27
N SER A 33 6.64 8.90 3.88
CA SER A 33 5.88 9.91 3.13
C SER A 33 5.23 10.98 4.02
N GLY A 34 5.19 10.76 5.33
CA GLY A 34 4.45 11.60 6.28
C GLY A 34 2.93 11.43 6.21
N ALA A 35 2.44 10.39 5.51
CA ALA A 35 1.03 10.03 5.53
C ALA A 35 0.69 9.33 6.86
N ASP A 36 -0.47 9.67 7.41
CA ASP A 36 -0.92 9.09 8.68
C ASP A 36 -1.62 7.74 8.42
N VAL A 37 -1.14 6.66 9.04
CA VAL A 37 -1.68 5.31 8.85
C VAL A 37 -2.77 5.04 9.88
N ILE A 38 -4.03 5.03 9.43
CA ILE A 38 -5.19 4.85 10.31
C ILE A 38 -5.45 3.38 10.63
N LYS A 39 -5.35 2.52 9.61
CA LYS A 39 -5.72 1.10 9.73
C LYS A 39 -4.96 0.26 8.72
N GLN A 40 -4.52 -0.92 9.12
CA GLN A 40 -3.84 -1.86 8.24
C GLN A 40 -4.33 -3.29 8.47
N THR A 41 -4.54 -4.05 7.39
CA THR A 41 -4.84 -5.49 7.45
C THR A 41 -3.66 -6.29 6.91
N PHE A 42 -3.11 -7.19 7.72
CA PHE A 42 -1.89 -7.94 7.39
C PHE A 42 -2.13 -9.26 6.64
N ARG A 43 -3.38 -9.70 6.48
CA ARG A 43 -3.68 -11.00 5.87
C ARG A 43 -3.81 -10.86 4.37
N ILE A 44 -2.89 -11.50 3.63
CA ILE A 44 -3.08 -11.87 2.23
C ILE A 44 -3.45 -13.35 2.23
N SER A 45 -4.73 -13.66 2.03
CA SER A 45 -5.21 -15.02 1.73
C SER A 45 -5.88 -15.02 0.36
N GLU A 46 -6.04 -16.18 -0.28
CA GLU A 46 -6.89 -16.30 -1.46
C GLU A 46 -8.29 -15.75 -1.12
N GLY A 47 -8.62 -14.57 -1.66
CA GLY A 47 -9.88 -13.85 -1.39
C GLY A 47 -9.82 -12.65 -0.45
N SER A 48 -8.68 -12.32 0.18
CA SER A 48 -8.55 -11.13 1.04
C SER A 48 -7.24 -10.38 0.78
N PRO A 49 -7.26 -9.27 0.02
CA PRO A 49 -6.09 -8.44 -0.18
C PRO A 49 -5.76 -7.64 1.09
N MET A 50 -4.49 -7.29 1.26
CA MET A 50 -4.07 -6.35 2.28
C MET A 50 -4.61 -4.97 1.94
N ARG A 51 -5.10 -4.25 2.96
CA ARG A 51 -5.66 -2.91 2.85
C ARG A 51 -4.98 -2.02 3.87
N VAL A 52 -4.53 -0.86 3.44
CA VAL A 52 -3.97 0.17 4.32
C VAL A 52 -4.75 1.45 4.13
N CYS A 53 -5.45 1.90 5.16
CA CYS A 53 -6.11 3.18 5.18
C CYS A 53 -5.12 4.24 5.64
N ILE A 54 -4.92 5.26 4.82
CA ILE A 54 -4.05 6.39 5.11
C ILE A 54 -4.81 7.71 4.99
N THR A 55 -4.39 8.71 5.76
CA THR A 55 -4.77 10.10 5.53
C THR A 55 -3.57 10.85 4.96
N ALA A 56 -3.76 11.42 3.77
CA ALA A 56 -2.71 12.11 3.04
C ALA A 56 -3.25 13.37 2.35
N ASN A 57 -2.38 14.35 2.12
CA ASN A 57 -2.62 15.41 1.15
C ASN A 57 -2.21 14.95 -0.27
N ASP A 58 -2.50 15.76 -1.29
CA ASP A 58 -2.26 15.37 -2.68
C ASP A 58 -0.75 15.19 -2.99
N GLU A 59 0.13 15.92 -2.30
CA GLU A 59 1.59 15.80 -2.44
C GLU A 59 2.13 14.50 -1.83
N GLN A 60 1.70 14.18 -0.61
CA GLN A 60 2.01 12.93 0.09
C GLN A 60 1.51 11.73 -0.70
N LEU A 61 0.28 11.80 -1.21
CA LEU A 61 -0.28 10.77 -2.08
C LEU A 61 0.58 10.55 -3.34
N ASN A 62 1.08 11.62 -3.95
CA ASN A 62 1.93 11.53 -5.13
C ASN A 62 3.29 10.89 -4.82
N ARG A 63 3.87 11.20 -3.66
CA ARG A 63 5.11 10.56 -3.17
C ARG A 63 4.90 9.05 -2.94
N VAL A 64 3.80 8.68 -2.28
CA VAL A 64 3.42 7.27 -2.05
C VAL A 64 3.24 6.54 -3.38
N LYS A 65 2.48 7.13 -4.32
CA LYS A 65 2.30 6.58 -5.66
C LYS A 65 3.62 6.36 -6.36
N THR A 66 4.49 7.35 -6.38
CA THR A 66 5.78 7.28 -7.07
C THR A 66 6.68 6.20 -6.46
N ALA A 67 6.80 6.16 -5.12
CA ALA A 67 7.65 5.22 -4.41
C ALA A 67 7.18 3.77 -4.55
N ILE A 68 5.87 3.53 -4.45
CA ILE A 68 5.32 2.19 -4.61
C ILE A 68 5.37 1.78 -6.09
N THR A 69 5.00 2.63 -7.04
CA THR A 69 5.01 2.28 -8.48
C THR A 69 6.42 1.98 -8.99
N LYS A 70 7.45 2.65 -8.45
CA LYS A 70 8.86 2.36 -8.76
C LYS A 70 9.27 0.93 -8.37
N SER A 71 8.71 0.40 -7.29
CA SER A 71 9.11 -0.89 -6.72
C SER A 71 8.13 -2.03 -7.06
N TYR A 72 6.83 -1.70 -7.20
CA TYR A 72 5.71 -2.64 -7.27
C TYR A 72 4.55 -2.10 -8.15
N PRO A 73 4.79 -1.83 -9.45
CA PRO A 73 3.85 -1.10 -10.32
C PRO A 73 2.49 -1.79 -10.52
N PHE A 74 2.40 -3.10 -10.34
CA PHE A 74 1.16 -3.87 -10.59
C PHE A 74 0.53 -4.44 -9.31
N MET A 75 1.08 -4.10 -8.14
CA MET A 75 0.65 -4.69 -6.86
C MET A 75 -0.26 -3.81 -6.03
N ILE A 76 -0.52 -2.56 -6.42
CA ILE A 76 -1.36 -1.65 -5.63
C ILE A 76 -2.48 -1.04 -6.44
N ASP A 77 -3.67 -1.01 -5.85
CA ASP A 77 -4.69 -0.03 -6.21
C ASP A 77 -4.78 1.00 -5.09
N ILE A 78 -5.06 2.25 -5.45
CA ILE A 78 -5.36 3.30 -4.49
C ILE A 78 -6.77 3.76 -4.74
N VAL A 79 -7.65 3.49 -3.77
CA VAL A 79 -9.06 3.85 -3.80
C VAL A 79 -9.26 5.03 -2.87
N LYS A 80 -9.96 6.07 -3.33
CA LYS A 80 -10.35 7.19 -2.48
C LYS A 80 -11.58 6.75 -1.67
N CYS A 81 -11.52 6.90 -0.34
CA CYS A 81 -12.67 6.69 0.54
C CYS A 81 -13.67 7.85 0.43
#